data_AF-A0A9N9J7B0-F1
#
_entry.id   AF-A0A9N9J7B0-F1
#
_cell.length_a   1.000
_cell.length_b   1.000
_cell.length_c   1.000
_cell.angle_alpha   90.00
_cell.angle_beta   90.00
_cell.angle_gamma   90.00
#
_symmetry.space_group_name_H-M   'P 1'
#
loop_
_entity.id
_entity.type
_entity.pdbx_description
1 polymer ?
#
loop_
_entity_poly.entity_id
_entity_poly.type
_entity_poly.pdbx_seq_one_letter_code
_entity_poly.pdbx_strand_id
1 'polypeptide(L)'
;MADMEHEAVVAVLFKYFDKPNNGVIRGPIKVLGAPYHYNPIGSGNKIAPDVAICPSIAHVLNPLIDHQGPPPRNANNRPHARIVCEVGNTQTIFQWNAKCELWMHEEYVRCVLGIKLFPKTIMGTTVHRAMIARLWTRVASAGGVLSQNATLARAGVYVME
;
A
#
# COMPACT_ATOMS: atom_id res chain seq x y z
N MET A 1 -14.47 -4.98 -6.49
CA MET A 1 -14.62 -4.15 -7.71
C MET A 1 -14.63 -2.71 -7.27
N ALA A 2 -13.99 -1.82 -8.01
CA ALA A 2 -14.05 -0.38 -7.73
C ALA A 2 -15.48 0.13 -7.90
N ASP A 3 -15.95 0.90 -6.93
CA ASP A 3 -17.21 1.64 -6.97
C ASP A 3 -16.98 3.07 -6.50
N MET A 4 -18.02 3.89 -6.48
CA MET A 4 -17.90 5.31 -6.14
C MET A 4 -17.28 5.53 -4.74
N GLU A 5 -17.53 4.63 -3.80
CA GLU A 5 -17.04 4.76 -2.43
C GLU A 5 -15.58 4.33 -2.31
N HIS A 6 -15.21 3.27 -3.02
CA HIS A 6 -13.80 2.90 -3.22
C HIS A 6 -13.01 4.08 -3.80
N GLU A 7 -13.49 4.67 -4.89
CA GLU A 7 -12.81 5.79 -5.55
C GLU A 7 -12.75 7.03 -4.67
N ALA A 8 -13.77 7.28 -3.83
CA ALA A 8 -13.74 8.37 -2.87
C ALA A 8 -12.62 8.19 -1.83
N VAL A 9 -12.42 6.97 -1.31
CA VAL A 9 -11.30 6.67 -0.39
C VAL A 9 -9.96 6.81 -1.11
N VAL A 10 -9.83 6.28 -2.32
CA VAL A 10 -8.62 6.43 -3.15
C VAL A 10 -8.29 7.91 -3.37
N ALA A 11 -9.27 8.75 -3.73
CA ALA A 11 -9.07 10.18 -3.93
C ALA A 11 -8.58 10.90 -2.66
N VAL A 12 -9.05 10.49 -1.48
CA VAL A 12 -8.56 11.02 -0.20
C VAL A 12 -7.12 10.60 0.07
N LEU A 13 -6.77 9.33 -0.19
CA LEU A 13 -5.39 8.85 -0.06
C LEU A 13 -4.43 9.61 -0.97
N PHE A 14 -4.84 9.87 -2.22
CA PHE A 14 -4.07 10.71 -3.13
C PHE A 14 -3.76 12.08 -2.53
N LYS A 15 -4.77 12.77 -1.98
CA LYS A 15 -4.57 14.07 -1.34
C LYS A 15 -3.63 14.01 -0.15
N TYR A 16 -3.74 12.99 0.71
CA TYR A 16 -2.89 12.88 1.88
C TYR A 16 -1.43 12.60 1.55
N PHE A 17 -1.17 11.71 0.59
CA PHE A 17 0.21 11.40 0.19
C PHE A 17 0.83 12.42 -0.74
N ASP A 18 0.02 13.24 -1.43
CA ASP A 18 0.50 14.38 -2.22
C ASP A 18 0.74 15.63 -1.35
N LYS A 19 0.05 15.78 -0.21
CA LYS A 19 0.20 16.93 0.69
C LYS A 19 1.67 17.30 1.02
N PRO A 20 2.59 16.35 1.28
CA PRO A 20 3.99 16.69 1.56
C PRO A 20 4.75 17.28 0.37
N ASN A 21 4.24 17.16 -0.87
CA ASN A 21 4.79 17.88 -2.02
C ASN A 21 4.54 19.39 -1.96
N ASN A 22 3.72 19.87 -1.01
CA ASN A 22 3.46 21.29 -0.78
C ASN A 22 3.01 22.06 -2.03
N GLY A 23 2.15 21.43 -2.85
CA GLY A 23 1.63 22.01 -4.09
C GLY A 23 2.58 21.99 -5.30
N VAL A 24 3.77 21.41 -5.15
CA VAL A 24 4.72 21.27 -6.27
C VAL A 24 4.25 20.16 -7.23
N ILE A 25 3.91 20.54 -8.46
CA ILE A 25 3.37 19.62 -9.50
C ILE A 25 4.32 18.45 -9.79
N ARG A 26 5.64 18.68 -9.77
CA ARG A 26 6.67 17.65 -9.91
C ARG A 26 7.44 17.54 -8.61
N GLY A 27 6.76 17.14 -7.55
CA GLY A 27 7.36 17.02 -6.23
C GLY A 27 8.26 15.78 -6.07
N PRO A 28 8.94 15.67 -4.91
CA PRO A 28 9.76 14.50 -4.59
C PRO A 28 8.96 13.21 -4.38
N ILE A 29 7.65 13.29 -4.16
CA ILE A 29 6.77 12.13 -3.99
C ILE A 29 5.87 11.99 -5.22
N LYS A 30 5.79 10.77 -5.77
CA LYS A 30 4.80 10.41 -6.79
C LYS A 30 3.74 9.53 -6.15
N VAL A 31 2.48 9.89 -6.38
CA VAL A 31 1.31 9.10 -5.99
C VAL A 31 0.65 8.61 -7.28
N LEU A 32 0.57 7.29 -7.45
CA LEU A 32 0.13 6.63 -8.67
C LEU A 32 -1.06 5.72 -8.36
N GLY A 33 -2.04 5.69 -9.27
CA GLY A 33 -3.21 4.80 -9.19
C GLY A 33 -3.01 3.61 -10.11
N ALA A 34 -3.27 2.40 -9.60
CA ALA A 34 -3.23 1.16 -10.36
C ALA A 34 -1.97 0.89 -11.24
N PRO A 35 -0.73 1.19 -10.81
CA PRO A 35 0.44 0.79 -11.59
C PRO A 35 0.61 -0.73 -11.57
N TYR A 36 0.54 -1.36 -12.76
CA TYR A 36 0.73 -2.81 -12.86
C TYR A 36 2.10 -3.27 -12.39
N HIS A 37 2.10 -4.35 -11.62
CA HIS A 37 3.25 -5.06 -11.12
C HIS A 37 3.10 -6.56 -11.37
N TYR A 38 4.18 -7.29 -11.63
CA TYR A 38 4.11 -8.75 -11.64
C TYR A 38 3.78 -9.26 -10.24
N ASN A 39 3.04 -10.35 -10.15
CA ASN A 39 2.64 -10.90 -8.86
C ASN A 39 3.90 -11.23 -8.02
N PRO A 40 4.03 -10.69 -6.79
CA PRO A 40 5.22 -10.85 -5.94
C PRO A 40 5.60 -12.29 -5.62
N ILE A 41 4.66 -13.24 -5.70
CA ILE A 41 4.95 -14.68 -5.50
C ILE A 41 5.20 -15.43 -6.81
N GLY A 42 5.46 -14.73 -7.91
CA GLY A 42 5.95 -15.33 -9.16
C GLY A 42 4.92 -16.08 -10.00
N SER A 43 3.62 -15.85 -9.78
CA SER A 43 2.55 -16.55 -10.52
C SER A 43 2.39 -16.14 -12.00
N GLY A 44 3.25 -15.25 -12.52
CA GLY A 44 3.22 -14.76 -13.90
C GLY A 44 2.14 -13.72 -14.22
N ASN A 45 1.07 -13.67 -13.42
CA ASN A 45 0.01 -12.68 -13.55
C ASN A 45 0.44 -11.30 -13.07
N LYS A 46 -0.23 -10.24 -13.55
CA LYS A 46 -0.04 -8.87 -13.06
C LYS A 46 -1.11 -8.52 -12.01
N ILE A 47 -0.69 -7.81 -10.98
CA ILE A 47 -1.55 -7.18 -9.97
C ILE A 47 -1.32 -5.67 -9.98
N ALA A 48 -2.25 -4.91 -9.43
CA ALA A 48 -2.12 -3.45 -9.31
C ALA A 48 -2.61 -3.02 -7.93
N PRO A 49 -1.86 -2.14 -7.23
CA PRO A 49 -2.33 -1.56 -5.99
C PRO A 49 -3.34 -0.46 -6.29
N ASP A 50 -4.24 -0.17 -5.36
CA ASP A 50 -5.17 0.95 -5.57
C ASP A 50 -4.42 2.28 -5.54
N VAL A 51 -3.42 2.40 -4.65
CA VAL A 51 -2.47 3.52 -4.63
C VAL A 51 -1.04 3.01 -4.41
N ALA A 52 -0.10 3.54 -5.17
CA ALA A 52 1.33 3.34 -4.97
C ALA A 52 2.05 4.67 -4.78
N ILE A 53 2.91 4.73 -3.78
CA ILE A 53 3.70 5.90 -3.46
C ILE A 53 5.17 5.55 -3.69
N CYS A 54 5.83 6.30 -4.58
CA CYS A 54 7.23 6.10 -4.91
C CYS A 54 7.99 7.43 -4.94
N PRO A 55 9.31 7.40 -4.68
CA PRO A 55 10.14 8.59 -4.81
C PRO A 55 10.22 9.05 -6.27
N SER A 56 10.28 10.35 -6.49
CA SER A 56 10.58 10.93 -7.80
C SER A 56 12.09 10.92 -8.01
N ILE A 57 12.55 10.20 -9.02
CA ILE A 57 13.98 10.15 -9.40
C ILE A 57 14.56 11.51 -9.80
N ALA A 58 13.71 12.51 -10.08
CA ALA A 58 14.14 13.87 -10.36
C ALA A 58 14.64 14.61 -9.11
N HIS A 59 14.26 14.14 -7.91
CA HIS A 59 14.56 14.82 -6.63
C HIS A 59 15.26 13.89 -5.63
N VAL A 60 14.87 12.62 -5.62
CA VAL A 60 15.45 11.62 -4.73
C VAL A 60 16.40 10.79 -5.57
N LEU A 61 17.67 11.19 -5.55
CA LEU A 61 18.73 10.45 -6.21
C LEU A 61 18.90 9.08 -5.56
N ASN A 62 19.41 8.15 -6.35
CA ASN A 62 19.84 6.88 -5.81
C ASN A 62 20.92 7.13 -4.76
N PRO A 63 20.92 6.36 -3.68
CA PRO A 63 22.02 6.42 -2.75
C PRO A 63 23.33 6.10 -3.47
N LEU A 64 24.38 6.87 -3.17
CA LEU A 64 25.72 6.69 -3.73
C LEU A 64 26.36 5.37 -3.28
N ILE A 65 25.89 4.83 -2.15
CA ILE A 65 26.31 3.57 -1.57
C ILE A 65 25.08 2.66 -1.58
N ASP A 66 25.18 1.52 -2.24
CA ASP A 66 24.12 0.51 -2.19
C ASP A 66 23.93 0.07 -0.74
N HIS A 67 22.74 0.35 -0.20
CA HIS A 67 22.39 -0.07 1.14
C HIS A 67 22.08 -1.56 1.14
N GLN A 68 22.34 -2.22 2.26
CA GLN A 68 21.82 -3.57 2.47
C GLN A 68 20.30 -3.50 2.41
N GLY A 69 19.74 -4.05 1.34
CA GLY A 69 18.32 -3.97 1.07
C GLY A 69 18.00 -4.07 -0.42
N PRO A 70 16.72 -4.20 -0.74
CA PRO A 70 16.23 -4.41 -2.08
C PRO A 70 16.44 -3.15 -2.93
N PRO A 71 16.67 -3.33 -4.25
CA PRO A 71 17.06 -2.25 -5.14
C PRO A 71 16.00 -1.13 -5.11
N PRO A 72 16.41 0.14 -5.25
CA PRO A 72 15.47 1.26 -5.23
C PRO A 72 14.64 1.37 -6.50
N ARG A 73 15.01 0.63 -7.55
CA ARG A 73 14.45 0.74 -8.89
C ARG A 73 14.42 -0.61 -9.61
N ASN A 74 13.52 -0.73 -10.56
CA ASN A 74 13.47 -1.87 -11.46
C ASN A 74 14.54 -1.78 -12.57
N ALA A 75 14.64 -2.81 -13.40
CA ALA A 75 15.61 -2.89 -14.50
C ALA A 75 15.49 -1.74 -15.53
N ASN A 76 14.33 -1.07 -15.61
CA ASN A 76 14.09 0.08 -16.48
C ASN A 76 14.37 1.42 -15.79
N ASN A 77 15.13 1.42 -14.70
CA ASN A 77 15.50 2.61 -13.92
C ASN A 77 14.29 3.36 -13.31
N ARG A 78 13.13 2.69 -13.17
CA ARG A 78 11.93 3.27 -12.54
C ARG A 78 11.90 2.96 -11.04
N PRO A 79 11.59 3.94 -10.19
CA PRO A 79 11.56 3.75 -8.75
C PRO A 79 10.46 2.76 -8.35
N HIS A 80 10.74 1.89 -7.38
CA HIS A 80 9.73 1.01 -6.81
C HIS A 80 8.78 1.78 -5.89
N ALA A 81 7.54 1.28 -5.78
CA ALA A 81 6.62 1.70 -4.73
C ALA A 81 7.22 1.36 -3.36
N ARG A 82 7.27 2.35 -2.46
CA ARG A 82 7.73 2.19 -1.07
C ARG A 82 6.57 2.06 -0.11
N ILE A 83 5.45 2.71 -0.42
CA ILE A 83 4.19 2.56 0.29
C ILE A 83 3.13 2.14 -0.72
N VAL A 84 2.32 1.17 -0.34
CA VAL A 84 1.16 0.71 -1.12
C VAL A 84 -0.10 0.92 -0.27
N CYS A 85 -1.21 1.29 -0.90
CA CYS A 85 -2.51 1.29 -0.27
C CYS A 85 -3.49 0.39 -1.01
N GLU A 86 -4.32 -0.29 -0.23
CA GLU A 86 -5.28 -1.29 -0.71
C GLU A 86 -6.65 -1.07 -0.04
N VAL A 87 -7.67 -0.80 -0.84
CA VAL A 87 -9.02 -0.47 -0.39
C VAL A 87 -9.96 -1.66 -0.71
N GLY A 88 -10.25 -2.46 0.31
CA GLY A 88 -11.17 -3.60 0.18
C GLY A 88 -12.63 -3.20 0.39
N ASN A 89 -13.41 -3.05 -0.69
CA ASN A 89 -14.85 -2.84 -0.57
C ASN A 89 -15.64 -4.16 -0.60
N THR A 90 -15.66 -4.85 -1.74
CA THR A 90 -16.49 -6.06 -1.93
C THR A 90 -15.82 -7.37 -1.48
N GLN A 91 -14.50 -7.34 -1.25
CA GLN A 91 -13.73 -8.52 -0.87
C GLN A 91 -14.03 -8.95 0.56
N THR A 92 -13.78 -10.21 0.89
CA THR A 92 -13.75 -10.65 2.30
C THR A 92 -12.52 -10.05 3.00
N ILE A 93 -12.54 -10.00 4.34
CA ILE A 93 -11.38 -9.56 5.13
C ILE A 93 -10.14 -10.45 4.84
N PHE A 94 -10.35 -11.76 4.64
CA PHE A 94 -9.28 -12.70 4.32
C PHE A 94 -8.64 -12.40 2.96
N GLN A 95 -9.45 -12.17 1.92
CA GLN A 95 -8.94 -11.84 0.59
C GLN A 95 -8.19 -10.50 0.58
N TRP A 96 -8.72 -9.51 1.28
CA TRP A 96 -8.09 -8.19 1.39
C TRP A 96 -6.78 -8.25 2.17
N ASN A 97 -6.72 -8.98 3.30
CA ASN A 97 -5.46 -9.22 4.04
C ASN A 97 -4.44 -9.92 3.15
N ALA A 98 -4.84 -10.97 2.44
CA ALA A 98 -3.95 -11.71 1.54
C ALA A 98 -3.38 -10.80 0.44
N LYS A 99 -4.18 -9.86 -0.09
CA LYS A 99 -3.70 -8.86 -1.06
C LYS A 99 -2.70 -7.89 -0.43
N CYS A 100 -2.95 -7.43 0.80
CA CYS A 100 -2.03 -6.54 1.52
C CYS A 100 -0.70 -7.24 1.86
N GLU A 101 -0.77 -8.47 2.37
CA GLU A 101 0.40 -9.31 2.66
C GLU A 101 1.19 -9.64 1.39
N LEU A 102 0.49 -9.88 0.27
CA LEU A 102 1.13 -10.13 -1.02
C LEU A 102 2.08 -8.99 -1.41
N TRP A 103 1.70 -7.74 -1.20
CA TRP A 103 2.59 -6.60 -1.44
C TRP A 103 3.80 -6.57 -0.50
N MET A 104 3.65 -7.05 0.74
CA MET A 104 4.77 -7.16 1.69
C MET A 104 5.76 -8.27 1.35
N HIS A 105 5.49 -9.12 0.36
CA HIS A 105 6.50 -10.02 -0.19
C HIS A 105 7.52 -9.28 -1.08
N GLU A 106 7.17 -8.10 -1.60
CA GLU A 106 8.15 -7.22 -2.23
C GLU A 106 9.00 -6.58 -1.14
N GLU A 107 10.28 -6.96 -1.07
CA GLU A 107 11.19 -6.47 -0.04
C GLU A 107 11.29 -4.93 -0.05
N TYR A 108 11.20 -4.32 -1.23
CA TYR A 108 11.32 -2.87 -1.41
C TYR A 108 10.10 -2.09 -0.94
N VAL A 109 8.96 -2.75 -0.72
CA VAL A 109 7.78 -2.15 -0.08
C VAL A 109 8.06 -2.10 1.42
N ARG A 110 7.99 -0.89 1.98
CA ARG A 110 8.23 -0.64 3.40
C ARG A 110 6.95 -0.69 4.22
N CYS A 111 5.86 -0.20 3.63
CA CYS A 111 4.56 -0.15 4.28
C CYS A 111 3.43 -0.51 3.31
N VAL A 112 2.42 -1.21 3.82
CA VAL A 112 1.12 -1.36 3.16
C VAL A 112 0.04 -0.84 4.10
N LEU A 113 -0.70 0.18 3.65
CA LEU A 113 -1.90 0.67 4.33
C LEU A 113 -3.13 0.02 3.69
N GLY A 114 -3.69 -0.96 4.38
CA GLY A 114 -4.99 -1.50 4.01
C GLY A 114 -6.12 -0.66 4.62
N ILE A 115 -7.18 -0.43 3.85
CA ILE A 115 -8.48 0.03 4.35
C ILE A 115 -9.57 -0.95 3.91
N LYS A 116 -10.32 -1.52 4.85
CA LYS A 116 -11.47 -2.38 4.55
C LYS A 116 -12.76 -1.65 4.88
N LEU A 117 -13.62 -1.51 3.88
CA LEU A 117 -14.99 -1.03 4.04
C LEU A 117 -15.94 -2.21 4.21
N PHE A 118 -16.76 -2.21 5.25
CA PHE A 118 -17.79 -3.25 5.43
C PHE A 118 -19.08 -2.89 4.68
N PRO A 119 -19.98 -3.86 4.46
CA PRO A 119 -21.32 -3.58 3.94
C PRO A 119 -22.03 -2.50 4.77
N LYS A 120 -22.89 -1.74 4.11
CA LYS A 120 -23.74 -0.76 4.77
C LYS A 120 -24.83 -1.46 5.58
N THR A 121 -25.11 -0.94 6.76
CA THR A 121 -26.23 -1.36 7.60
C THR A 121 -27.18 -0.18 7.74
N ILE A 122 -28.47 -0.41 7.48
CA ILE A 122 -29.51 0.62 7.64
C ILE A 122 -30.16 0.41 9.00
N MET A 123 -30.15 1.43 9.85
CA MET A 123 -30.84 1.44 11.14
C MET A 123 -31.81 2.62 11.15
N GLY A 124 -33.11 2.33 10.97
CA GLY A 124 -34.12 3.37 10.76
C GLY A 124 -33.87 4.12 9.45
N THR A 125 -33.67 5.44 9.53
CA THR A 125 -33.34 6.31 8.39
C THR A 125 -31.84 6.56 8.21
N THR A 126 -31.00 6.05 9.11
CA THR A 126 -29.55 6.30 9.11
C THR A 126 -28.81 5.15 8.43
N VAL A 127 -27.91 5.49 7.51
CA VAL A 127 -27.01 4.52 6.86
C VAL A 127 -25.69 4.50 7.63
N HIS A 128 -25.38 3.37 8.25
CA HIS A 128 -24.12 3.14 8.94
C HIS A 128 -23.18 2.31 8.08
N ARG A 129 -21.88 2.53 8.24
CA ARG A 129 -20.85 1.71 7.62
C ARG A 129 -19.64 1.60 8.54
N ALA A 130 -19.22 0.36 8.80
CA ALA A 130 -17.98 0.11 9.52
C ALA A 130 -16.78 0.13 8.57
N MET A 131 -15.61 0.42 9.13
CA MET A 131 -14.31 0.35 8.46
C MET A 131 -13.28 -0.20 9.45
N ILE A 132 -12.31 -0.96 8.95
CA ILE A 132 -11.03 -1.18 9.64
C ILE A 132 -9.88 -0.68 8.77
N ALA A 133 -8.82 -0.22 9.39
CA ALA A 133 -7.55 0.06 8.73
C ALA A 133 -6.49 -0.86 9.32
N ARG A 134 -5.52 -1.27 8.50
CA ARG A 134 -4.36 -2.03 8.99
C ARG A 134 -3.10 -1.53 8.31
N LEU A 135 -2.02 -1.44 9.07
CA LEU A 135 -0.71 -1.09 8.56
C LEU A 135 0.22 -2.29 8.73
N TRP A 136 0.70 -2.82 7.60
CA TRP A 136 1.84 -3.72 7.57
C TRP A 136 3.10 -2.89 7.36
N THR A 137 4.14 -3.10 8.17
CA THR A 137 5.37 -2.30 8.13
C THR A 137 6.59 -3.14 8.48
N ARG A 138 7.74 -2.81 7.87
CA ARG A 138 9.04 -3.40 8.21
C ARG A 138 9.74 -2.70 9.39
N VAL A 139 9.08 -1.72 9.99
CA VAL A 139 9.59 -0.98 11.16
C VAL A 139 8.71 -1.33 12.35
N ALA A 140 9.33 -1.84 13.42
CA ALA A 140 8.62 -2.06 14.66
C ALA A 140 7.99 -0.75 15.15
N SER A 141 6.69 -0.78 15.42
CA SER A 141 5.93 0.36 15.94
C SER A 141 5.25 -0.05 17.25
N ALA A 142 5.07 0.91 18.15
CA ALA A 142 4.30 0.70 19.37
C ALA A 142 2.88 0.22 19.01
N GLY A 143 2.44 -0.89 19.63
CA GLY A 143 1.15 -1.52 19.34
C GLY A 143 1.12 -2.46 18.13
N GLY A 144 2.23 -2.57 17.37
CA GLY A 144 2.35 -3.54 16.30
C GLY A 144 2.73 -4.94 16.80
N VAL A 145 2.12 -5.97 16.22
CA VAL A 145 2.48 -7.38 16.45
C VAL A 145 3.17 -7.95 15.23
N LEU A 146 4.00 -8.99 15.38
CA LEU A 146 4.56 -9.68 14.22
C LEU A 146 3.44 -10.25 13.35
N SER A 147 3.63 -10.21 12.04
CA SER A 147 2.71 -10.78 11.06
C SER A 147 2.37 -12.24 11.39
N GLN A 148 1.10 -12.63 11.22
CA GLN A 148 0.67 -14.02 11.37
C GLN A 148 1.16 -14.91 10.21
N ASN A 149 1.43 -14.31 9.05
CA ASN A 149 2.13 -14.98 7.96
C ASN A 149 3.60 -15.22 8.31
N ALA A 150 4.00 -16.49 8.46
CA ALA A 150 5.30 -16.90 8.96
C ALA A 150 6.48 -16.38 8.11
N THR A 151 6.32 -16.31 6.78
CA THR A 151 7.36 -15.77 5.89
C THR A 151 7.57 -14.29 6.14
N LEU A 152 6.48 -13.52 6.25
CA LEU A 152 6.55 -12.09 6.52
C LEU A 152 7.05 -11.80 7.95
N ALA A 153 6.65 -12.62 8.94
CA ALA A 153 7.15 -12.52 10.30
C ALA A 153 8.68 -12.69 10.37
N ARG A 154 9.21 -13.69 9.67
CA ARG A 154 10.66 -13.93 9.54
C ARG A 154 11.37 -12.78 8.83
N ALA A 155 10.67 -12.09 7.92
CA ALA A 155 11.16 -10.89 7.24
C ALA A 155 10.98 -9.60 8.06
N GLY A 156 10.62 -9.70 9.35
CA GLY A 156 10.49 -8.55 10.25
C GLY A 156 9.28 -7.66 9.95
N VAL A 157 8.20 -8.23 9.40
CA VAL A 157 6.97 -7.49 9.15
C VAL A 157 6.09 -7.48 10.39
N TYR A 158 5.69 -6.28 10.79
CA TYR A 158 4.74 -6.01 11.87
C TYR A 158 3.40 -5.54 11.30
N VAL A 159 2.32 -5.85 11.99
CA VAL A 159 0.94 -5.48 11.65
C VAL A 159 0.33 -4.74 12.84
N MET A 160 -0.32 -3.61 12.56
CA MET A 160 -1.15 -2.87 13.50
C MET A 160 -2.52 -2.61 12.88
N GLU A 161 -3.57 -2.59 13.70
CA GLU A 161 -4.96 -2.26 13.35
C GLU A 161 -5.37 -0.94 14.03
#